data_AF-A0AAD9A2X3-F1
#
_entry.id   AF-A0AAD9A2X3-F1
#
_cell.length_a   1.000
_cell.length_b   1.000
_cell.length_c   1.000
_cell.angle_alpha   90.00
_cell.angle_beta   90.00
_cell.angle_gamma   90.00
#
_symmetry.space_group_name_H-M   'P 1'
#
loop_
_entity.id
_entity.type
_entity.pdbx_description
1 polymer ?
#
loop_
_entity_poly.entity_id
_entity_poly.type
_entity_poly.pdbx_seq_one_letter_code
_entity_poly.pdbx_strand_id
1 'polypeptide(L)'
;MLQAIEAMFQEKSLAMFANDAVRFVRSNMLIINTAPLQLYSSALAFAPQKSIVCQTFESDIPAWLTLRPEAETNWDQCLQKLEGYSRYVSSVAFSHDSALVASASGDETVRLWRTDTGDCVQELKGHSDSVRSVAFSHDSALVASASYDETVRLWRTDTGDCVQRNEIGTVSHRLSFEVSDTHVITDIGSIAISNSALEVTPIVLRTPHQYSVAKRNGVGISTDRCWITSHNEKILWLLVEFRPSCSAIVGSKVAIGCNSGRVILL
;
A
#
# COMPACT_ATOMS: atom_id res chain seq x y z
N MET A 1 -9.39 23.65 -27.46
CA MET A 1 -8.77 22.34 -27.20
C MET A 1 -7.32 22.28 -27.71
N LEU A 2 -7.02 22.49 -29.00
CA LEU A 2 -5.63 22.45 -29.52
C LEU A 2 -4.67 23.52 -28.91
N GLN A 3 -5.10 24.77 -28.78
CA GLN A 3 -4.27 25.84 -28.19
C GLN A 3 -4.00 25.66 -26.68
N ALA A 4 -4.89 24.96 -25.97
CA ALA A 4 -4.68 24.64 -24.56
C ALA A 4 -3.62 23.53 -24.39
N ILE A 5 -3.55 22.60 -25.36
CA ILE A 5 -2.56 21.52 -25.40
C ILE A 5 -1.16 22.07 -25.73
N GLU A 6 -1.05 23.08 -26.59
CA GLU A 6 0.23 23.70 -26.98
C GLU A 6 0.90 24.49 -25.84
N ALA A 7 0.11 25.10 -24.94
CA ALA A 7 0.63 25.84 -23.80
C ALA A 7 1.17 24.96 -22.65
N MET A 8 0.92 23.65 -22.67
CA MET A 8 1.25 22.72 -21.58
C MET A 8 2.68 22.15 -21.62
N PHE A 9 3.45 22.44 -22.67
CA PHE A 9 4.80 21.90 -22.86
C PHE A 9 5.91 22.66 -22.10
N GLN A 10 5.91 22.47 -20.78
CA GLN A 10 7.09 22.47 -19.92
C GLN A 10 7.11 21.10 -19.22
N GLU A 11 8.21 20.34 -19.22
CA GLU A 11 8.22 18.94 -18.73
C GLU A 11 7.61 18.76 -17.33
N LYS A 12 7.81 19.76 -16.46
CA LYS A 12 7.30 19.74 -15.07
C LYS A 12 5.79 19.96 -14.99
N SER A 13 5.20 20.80 -15.85
CA SER A 13 3.75 21.04 -15.87
C SER A 13 3.00 19.84 -16.46
N LEU A 14 3.59 19.17 -17.45
CA LEU A 14 3.02 17.97 -18.04
C LEU A 14 2.92 16.81 -17.03
N ALA A 15 3.98 16.60 -16.23
CA ALA A 15 3.99 15.57 -15.19
C ALA A 15 2.96 15.82 -14.08
N MET A 16 2.82 17.08 -13.65
CA MET A 16 1.80 17.46 -12.66
C MET A 16 0.39 17.25 -13.19
N PHE A 17 0.12 17.64 -14.44
CA PHE A 17 -1.17 17.41 -15.09
C PHE A 17 -1.46 15.91 -15.25
N ALA A 18 -0.49 15.12 -15.72
CA ALA A 18 -0.66 13.69 -15.90
C ALA A 18 -1.00 12.99 -14.58
N ASN A 19 -0.31 13.36 -13.49
CA ASN A 19 -0.61 12.82 -12.16
C ASN A 19 -2.02 13.20 -11.67
N ASP A 20 -2.44 14.44 -11.91
CA ASP A 20 -3.80 14.91 -11.59
C ASP A 20 -4.88 14.22 -12.44
N ALA A 21 -4.61 13.98 -13.72
CA ALA A 21 -5.47 13.23 -14.64
C ALA A 21 -5.63 11.77 -14.24
N VAL A 22 -4.55 11.11 -13.82
CA VAL A 22 -4.61 9.74 -13.28
C VAL A 22 -5.47 9.69 -12.02
N ARG A 23 -5.33 10.67 -11.11
CA ARG A 23 -6.19 10.79 -9.92
C ARG A 23 -7.66 10.98 -10.31
N PHE A 24 -7.95 11.89 -11.24
CA PHE A 24 -9.29 12.13 -11.75
C PHE A 24 -9.98 10.87 -12.30
N VAL A 25 -9.28 10.13 -13.16
CA VAL A 25 -9.79 8.90 -13.77
C VAL A 25 -10.00 7.81 -12.72
N ARG A 26 -9.06 7.64 -11.78
CA ARG A 26 -9.18 6.63 -10.71
C ARG A 26 -10.35 6.91 -9.77
N SER A 27 -10.53 8.17 -9.35
CA SER A 27 -11.62 8.56 -8.45
C SER A 27 -13.01 8.43 -9.10
N ASN A 28 -13.09 8.62 -10.43
CA ASN A 28 -14.35 8.57 -11.17
C ASN A 28 -14.52 7.29 -12.01
N MET A 29 -13.68 6.28 -11.80
CA MET A 29 -13.61 5.08 -12.65
C MET A 29 -14.97 4.37 -12.77
N LEU A 30 -15.77 4.34 -11.69
CA LEU A 30 -17.11 3.75 -11.69
C LEU A 30 -18.03 4.44 -12.69
N ILE A 31 -18.06 5.78 -12.68
CA ILE A 31 -18.85 6.59 -13.62
C ILE A 31 -18.30 6.39 -15.03
N ILE A 32 -16.97 6.40 -15.18
CA ILE A 32 -16.31 6.30 -16.49
C ILE A 32 -16.63 4.96 -17.20
N ASN A 33 -16.69 3.87 -16.44
CA ASN A 33 -16.92 2.52 -16.97
C ASN A 33 -18.40 2.18 -17.19
N THR A 34 -19.33 2.88 -16.52
CA THR A 34 -20.76 2.53 -16.53
C THR A 34 -21.62 3.53 -17.29
N ALA A 35 -21.13 4.76 -17.50
CA ALA A 35 -21.88 5.82 -18.16
C ALA A 35 -21.48 5.98 -19.64
N PRO A 36 -22.43 6.31 -20.54
CA PRO A 36 -22.13 6.76 -21.90
C PRO A 36 -21.13 7.93 -21.91
N LEU A 37 -20.27 7.99 -22.94
CA LEU A 37 -19.20 9.00 -23.13
C LEU A 37 -19.61 10.46 -22.85
N GLN A 38 -20.90 10.78 -23.06
CA GLN A 38 -21.51 12.09 -22.84
C GLN A 38 -21.49 12.55 -21.36
N LEU A 39 -21.27 11.64 -20.40
CA LEU A 39 -21.29 11.93 -18.96
C LEU A 39 -19.90 12.16 -18.35
N TYR A 40 -18.81 12.06 -19.11
CA TYR A 40 -17.46 12.29 -18.56
C TYR A 40 -17.25 13.74 -18.08
N SER A 41 -17.86 14.73 -18.74
CA SER A 41 -17.82 16.13 -18.28
C SER A 41 -18.58 16.34 -16.97
N SER A 42 -19.53 15.47 -16.63
CA SER A 42 -20.21 15.54 -15.33
C SER A 42 -19.30 15.15 -14.16
N ALA A 43 -18.33 14.25 -14.39
CA ALA A 43 -17.34 13.87 -13.38
C ALA A 43 -16.41 15.02 -12.96
N LEU A 44 -16.21 16.02 -13.83
CA LEU A 44 -15.47 17.25 -13.51
C LEU A 44 -16.11 18.02 -12.36
N ALA A 45 -17.44 18.02 -12.27
CA ALA A 45 -18.14 18.73 -11.21
C ALA A 45 -18.02 18.07 -9.82
N PHE A 46 -17.58 16.81 -9.78
CA PHE A 46 -17.31 16.07 -8.55
C PHE A 46 -15.81 16.02 -8.22
N ALA A 47 -14.96 16.56 -9.11
CA ALA A 47 -13.54 16.68 -8.84
C ALA A 47 -13.25 17.86 -7.89
N PRO A 48 -12.16 17.78 -7.10
CA PRO A 48 -11.77 18.86 -6.22
C PRO A 48 -11.56 20.19 -6.94
N GLN A 49 -11.89 21.29 -6.28
CA GLN A 49 -11.81 22.63 -6.90
C GLN A 49 -10.39 23.03 -7.33
N LYS A 50 -9.36 22.50 -6.67
CA LYS A 50 -7.94 22.75 -7.02
C LYS A 50 -7.31 21.68 -7.91
N SER A 51 -8.08 20.71 -8.41
CA SER A 51 -7.59 19.76 -9.42
C SER A 51 -7.20 20.53 -10.69
N ILE A 52 -6.00 20.24 -11.21
CA ILE A 52 -5.49 20.83 -12.46
C ILE A 52 -6.42 20.47 -13.61
N VAL A 53 -6.91 19.22 -13.66
CA VAL A 53 -7.89 18.74 -14.66
C VAL A 53 -9.20 19.50 -14.55
N CYS A 54 -9.74 19.66 -13.34
CA CYS A 54 -10.98 20.42 -13.12
C CYS A 54 -10.84 21.88 -13.60
N GLN A 55 -9.74 22.54 -13.27
CA GLN A 55 -9.45 23.91 -13.72
C GLN A 55 -9.22 24.02 -15.22
N THR A 56 -8.53 23.03 -15.82
CA THR A 56 -8.22 23.02 -17.26
C THR A 56 -9.49 22.86 -18.10
N PHE A 57 -10.45 22.07 -17.63
CA PHE A 57 -11.68 21.74 -18.35
C PHE A 57 -12.93 22.38 -17.72
N GLU A 58 -12.78 23.46 -16.95
CA GLU A 58 -13.92 24.11 -16.30
C GLU A 58 -14.99 24.59 -17.30
N SER A 59 -14.56 25.01 -18.50
CA SER A 59 -15.46 25.41 -19.59
C SER A 59 -16.33 24.28 -20.14
N ASP A 60 -15.94 23.03 -19.90
CA ASP A 60 -16.60 21.85 -20.44
C ASP A 60 -17.67 21.31 -19.47
N ILE A 61 -17.78 21.91 -18.26
CA ILE A 61 -18.82 21.59 -17.28
C ILE A 61 -20.17 22.14 -17.79
N PRO A 62 -21.20 21.31 -17.95
CA PRO A 62 -22.48 21.75 -18.49
C PRO A 62 -23.15 22.84 -17.62
N ALA A 63 -23.59 23.92 -18.27
CA ALA A 63 -24.19 25.08 -17.60
C ALA A 63 -25.48 24.78 -16.79
N TRP A 64 -26.14 23.64 -17.05
CA TRP A 64 -27.32 23.21 -16.29
C TRP A 64 -26.98 22.71 -14.88
N LEU A 65 -25.70 22.45 -14.59
CA LEU A 65 -25.22 21.99 -13.30
C LEU A 65 -24.89 23.19 -12.38
N THR A 66 -25.93 23.87 -11.91
CA THR A 66 -25.84 25.10 -11.11
C THR A 66 -25.50 24.88 -9.63
N LEU A 67 -25.74 23.67 -9.12
CA LEU A 67 -25.35 23.25 -7.77
C LEU A 67 -24.08 22.41 -7.87
N ARG A 68 -22.93 23.04 -7.59
CA ARG A 68 -21.70 22.30 -7.34
C ARG A 68 -21.87 21.59 -5.99
N PRO A 69 -21.68 20.26 -5.91
CA PRO A 69 -21.52 19.60 -4.61
C PRO A 69 -20.46 20.34 -3.79
N GLU A 70 -20.49 20.26 -2.46
CA GLU A 70 -19.34 20.66 -1.63
C GLU A 70 -18.18 19.69 -1.92
N ALA A 71 -17.59 19.82 -3.10
CA ALA A 71 -16.41 19.09 -3.51
C ALA A 71 -15.23 19.60 -2.67
N GLU A 72 -14.43 18.66 -2.19
CA GLU A 72 -13.24 18.95 -1.39
C GLU A 72 -12.33 19.96 -2.08
N THR A 73 -11.60 20.75 -1.28
CA THR A 73 -10.78 21.84 -1.82
C THR A 73 -9.58 21.31 -2.60
N ASN A 74 -9.07 20.13 -2.24
CA ASN A 74 -7.99 19.39 -2.88
C ASN A 74 -8.43 17.93 -3.03
N TRP A 75 -7.72 17.14 -3.84
CA TRP A 75 -7.86 15.68 -3.73
C TRP A 75 -7.59 15.27 -2.28
N ASP A 76 -8.49 14.46 -1.71
CA ASP A 76 -8.18 13.63 -0.55
C ASP A 76 -6.82 12.95 -0.75
N GLN A 77 -6.08 12.78 0.36
CA GLN A 77 -4.62 12.64 0.39
C GLN A 77 -4.01 11.51 -0.48
N CYS A 78 -4.84 10.60 -0.98
CA CYS A 78 -4.81 9.97 -2.31
C CYS A 78 -5.16 8.50 -2.11
N LEU A 79 -6.43 8.14 -2.32
CA LEU A 79 -6.89 6.76 -2.26
C LEU A 79 -6.30 5.97 -3.45
N GLN A 80 -5.05 5.54 -3.34
CA GLN A 80 -4.35 4.80 -4.37
C GLN A 80 -4.61 3.32 -4.20
N LYS A 81 -5.31 2.75 -5.18
CA LYS A 81 -5.78 1.37 -5.16
C LYS A 81 -4.82 0.49 -5.96
N LEU A 82 -4.15 -0.41 -5.25
CA LEU A 82 -3.23 -1.39 -5.78
C LEU A 82 -4.00 -2.70 -5.96
N GLU A 83 -4.27 -3.06 -7.20
CA GLU A 83 -5.03 -4.25 -7.57
C GLU A 83 -4.11 -5.29 -8.19
N GLY A 84 -4.37 -6.57 -7.91
CA GLY A 84 -3.71 -7.66 -8.62
C GLY A 84 -3.58 -8.98 -7.87
N TYR A 85 -3.91 -9.02 -6.57
CA TYR A 85 -4.05 -10.30 -5.88
C TYR A 85 -5.38 -10.97 -6.23
N SER A 86 -5.34 -12.30 -6.29
CA SER A 86 -6.52 -13.13 -6.51
C SER A 86 -7.22 -13.57 -5.21
N ARG A 87 -6.56 -13.36 -4.07
CA ARG A 87 -7.04 -13.69 -2.72
C ARG A 87 -6.79 -12.53 -1.74
N TYR A 88 -7.21 -12.71 -0.49
CA TYR A 88 -7.13 -11.68 0.55
C TYR A 88 -5.68 -11.24 0.83
N VAL A 89 -5.48 -9.94 1.07
CA VAL A 89 -4.21 -9.42 1.60
C VAL A 89 -4.15 -9.75 3.08
N SER A 90 -3.07 -10.37 3.56
CA SER A 90 -2.92 -10.83 4.94
C SER A 90 -2.05 -9.91 5.81
N SER A 91 -1.13 -9.18 5.17
CA SER A 91 -0.19 -8.26 5.80
C SER A 91 0.28 -7.20 4.80
N VAL A 92 0.61 -6.00 5.32
CA VAL A 92 1.20 -4.89 4.56
C VAL A 92 2.28 -4.22 5.40
N ALA A 93 3.35 -3.73 4.77
CA ALA A 93 4.45 -3.01 5.43
C ALA A 93 5.03 -1.94 4.51
N PHE A 94 5.43 -0.79 5.07
CA PHE A 94 6.21 0.22 4.34
C PHE A 94 7.70 -0.09 4.45
N SER A 95 8.46 0.23 3.41
CA SER A 95 9.92 0.35 3.52
C SER A 95 10.28 1.55 4.41
N HIS A 96 11.45 1.50 5.04
CA HIS A 96 11.90 2.56 5.94
C HIS A 96 12.20 3.88 5.22
N ASP A 97 12.60 3.81 3.96
CA ASP A 97 12.72 4.99 3.07
C ASP A 97 11.36 5.50 2.53
N SER A 98 10.26 4.82 2.86
CA SER A 98 8.89 5.10 2.40
C SER A 98 8.67 5.02 0.88
N ALA A 99 9.65 4.52 0.12
CA ALA A 99 9.58 4.42 -1.34
C ALA A 99 8.71 3.24 -1.80
N LEU A 100 8.63 2.19 -0.99
CA LEU A 100 7.92 0.95 -1.31
C LEU A 100 6.89 0.57 -0.24
N VAL A 101 5.90 -0.20 -0.69
CA VAL A 101 4.97 -0.95 0.14
C VAL A 101 5.06 -2.41 -0.24
N ALA A 102 5.26 -3.28 0.74
CA ALA A 102 5.13 -4.72 0.60
C ALA A 102 3.75 -5.16 1.04
N SER A 103 3.23 -6.18 0.38
CA SER A 103 1.96 -6.81 0.73
C SER A 103 2.10 -8.31 0.61
N ALA A 104 1.51 -9.05 1.53
CA ALA A 104 1.44 -10.50 1.52
C ALA A 104 -0.01 -10.93 1.28
N SER A 105 -0.20 -12.04 0.56
CA SER A 105 -1.52 -12.49 0.14
C SER A 105 -1.72 -13.99 0.34
N GLY A 106 -3.00 -14.38 0.45
CA GLY A 106 -3.43 -15.77 0.44
C GLY A 106 -3.23 -16.48 -0.90
N ASP A 107 -2.81 -15.78 -1.96
CA ASP A 107 -2.43 -16.37 -3.25
C ASP A 107 -0.95 -16.74 -3.34
N GLU A 108 -0.30 -16.91 -2.18
CA GLU A 108 1.06 -17.47 -2.06
C GLU A 108 2.17 -16.52 -2.55
N THR A 109 1.81 -15.26 -2.84
CA THR A 109 2.74 -14.24 -3.33
C THR A 109 2.92 -13.08 -2.36
N VAL A 110 4.08 -12.42 -2.50
CA VAL A 110 4.34 -11.09 -1.94
C VAL A 110 4.57 -10.13 -3.09
N ARG A 111 4.00 -8.92 -3.03
CA ARG A 111 4.21 -7.88 -4.03
C ARG A 111 4.74 -6.62 -3.42
N LEU A 112 5.68 -6.00 -4.15
CA LEU A 112 6.25 -4.70 -3.83
C LEU A 112 5.67 -3.65 -4.77
N TRP A 113 5.23 -2.55 -4.20
CA TRP A 113 4.58 -1.47 -4.91
C TRP A 113 5.31 -0.17 -4.65
N ARG A 114 5.48 0.66 -5.67
CA ARG A 114 5.97 2.02 -5.49
C ARG A 114 4.92 2.88 -4.79
N THR A 115 5.30 3.53 -3.70
CA THR A 115 4.37 4.34 -2.88
C THR A 115 3.89 5.62 -3.59
N ASP A 116 4.62 6.11 -4.59
CA ASP A 116 4.31 7.33 -5.34
C ASP A 116 3.38 7.08 -6.55
N THR A 117 3.64 6.01 -7.30
CA THR A 117 2.98 5.68 -8.57
C THR A 117 1.94 4.56 -8.42
N GLY A 118 2.11 3.71 -7.41
CA GLY A 118 1.28 2.53 -7.17
C GLY A 118 1.61 1.39 -8.12
N ASP A 119 2.72 1.49 -8.84
CA ASP A 119 3.15 0.45 -9.76
C ASP A 119 3.64 -0.76 -8.96
N CYS A 120 3.19 -1.95 -9.35
CA CYS A 120 3.78 -3.20 -8.88
C CYS A 120 5.17 -3.33 -9.50
N VAL A 121 6.23 -3.22 -8.70
CA VAL A 121 7.62 -3.30 -9.17
C VAL A 121 8.18 -4.71 -9.05
N GLN A 122 7.67 -5.53 -8.12
CA GLN A 122 8.08 -6.92 -7.96
C GLN A 122 6.90 -7.82 -7.56
N GLU A 123 6.88 -9.03 -8.11
CA GLU A 123 6.01 -10.13 -7.70
C GLU A 123 6.88 -11.30 -7.25
N LEU A 124 6.97 -11.48 -5.93
CA LEU A 124 7.83 -12.45 -5.27
C LEU A 124 7.09 -13.78 -5.15
N LYS A 125 7.45 -14.74 -6.02
CA LYS A 125 6.86 -16.07 -6.08
C LYS A 125 7.80 -17.10 -5.49
N GLY A 126 7.26 -18.05 -4.75
CA GLY A 126 8.03 -19.21 -4.29
C GLY A 126 7.48 -19.89 -3.04
N HIS A 127 6.66 -19.21 -2.25
CA HIS A 127 5.87 -19.89 -1.22
C HIS A 127 4.89 -20.87 -1.86
N SER A 128 4.58 -21.94 -1.14
CA SER A 128 3.63 -22.99 -1.59
C SER A 128 2.33 -22.99 -0.79
N ASP A 129 2.14 -21.98 0.06
CA ASP A 129 0.89 -21.70 0.77
C ASP A 129 0.82 -20.19 1.09
N SER A 130 -0.34 -19.77 1.59
CA SER A 130 -0.73 -18.40 1.92
C SER A 130 0.36 -17.69 2.71
N VAL A 131 0.80 -16.53 2.23
CA VAL A 131 1.76 -15.71 2.97
C VAL A 131 1.00 -14.98 4.06
N ARG A 132 1.47 -15.04 5.30
CA ARG A 132 0.78 -14.52 6.49
C ARG A 132 1.31 -13.19 6.97
N SER A 133 2.62 -12.96 6.86
CA SER A 133 3.31 -11.78 7.39
C SER A 133 4.40 -11.30 6.45
N VAL A 134 4.65 -9.99 6.42
CA VAL A 134 5.73 -9.37 5.65
C VAL A 134 6.36 -8.23 6.44
N ALA A 135 7.67 -8.04 6.30
CA ALA A 135 8.42 -6.93 6.92
C ALA A 135 9.58 -6.49 6.00
N PHE A 136 9.97 -5.22 6.09
CA PHE A 136 11.19 -4.69 5.47
C PHE A 136 12.35 -4.67 6.47
N SER A 137 13.58 -4.84 5.97
CA SER A 137 14.79 -4.45 6.68
C SER A 137 14.85 -2.93 6.87
N HIS A 138 15.59 -2.47 7.88
CA HIS A 138 15.76 -1.05 8.17
C HIS A 138 16.46 -0.30 7.03
N ASP A 139 17.38 -0.96 6.33
CA ASP A 139 18.01 -0.43 5.12
C ASP A 139 17.11 -0.47 3.86
N SER A 140 15.91 -1.06 3.95
CA SER A 140 14.97 -1.27 2.85
C SER A 140 15.47 -2.14 1.68
N ALA A 141 16.61 -2.82 1.83
CA ALA A 141 17.19 -3.68 0.80
C ALA A 141 16.59 -5.09 0.77
N LEU A 142 16.01 -5.54 1.89
CA LEU A 142 15.42 -6.86 2.04
C LEU A 142 13.97 -6.80 2.48
N VAL A 143 13.23 -7.82 2.07
CA VAL A 143 11.89 -8.14 2.56
C VAL A 143 11.91 -9.54 3.15
N ALA A 144 11.34 -9.70 4.34
CA ALA A 144 11.07 -11.00 4.94
C ALA A 144 9.59 -11.36 4.78
N SER A 145 9.29 -12.62 4.47
CA SER A 145 7.93 -13.14 4.40
C SER A 145 7.80 -14.47 5.14
N ALA A 146 6.69 -14.66 5.86
CA ALA A 146 6.36 -15.89 6.57
C ALA A 146 5.05 -16.45 6.02
N SER A 147 5.01 -17.75 5.76
CA SER A 147 3.88 -18.43 5.14
C SER A 147 3.38 -19.62 5.96
N TYR A 148 2.16 -20.06 5.63
CA TYR A 148 1.60 -21.33 6.09
C TYR A 148 2.36 -22.55 5.56
N ASP A 149 3.27 -22.39 4.60
CA ASP A 149 4.21 -23.44 4.16
C ASP A 149 5.34 -23.72 5.17
N GLU A 150 5.24 -23.15 6.38
CA GLU A 150 6.21 -23.29 7.48
C GLU A 150 7.60 -22.75 7.14
N THR A 151 7.69 -21.84 6.16
CA THR A 151 8.95 -21.18 5.80
C THR A 151 8.94 -19.68 6.04
N VAL A 152 10.12 -19.17 6.39
CA VAL A 152 10.47 -17.74 6.32
C VAL A 152 11.44 -17.53 5.18
N ARG A 153 11.13 -16.61 4.27
CA ARG A 153 11.97 -16.27 3.13
C ARG A 153 12.45 -14.84 3.18
N LEU A 154 13.67 -14.62 2.68
CA LEU A 154 14.25 -13.30 2.46
C LEU A 154 14.38 -13.04 0.97
N TRP A 155 13.98 -11.84 0.58
CA TRP A 155 13.94 -11.40 -0.81
C TRP A 155 14.71 -10.09 -0.94
N ARG A 156 15.47 -9.94 -2.01
CA ARG A 156 16.02 -8.64 -2.38
C ARG A 156 14.93 -7.76 -2.99
N THR A 157 14.86 -6.51 -2.55
CA THR A 157 13.83 -5.56 -3.01
C THR A 157 14.06 -5.07 -4.43
N ASP A 158 15.32 -4.97 -4.86
CA ASP A 158 15.72 -4.47 -6.18
C ASP A 158 15.44 -5.49 -7.31
N THR A 159 15.74 -6.75 -7.06
CA THR A 159 15.76 -7.85 -8.03
C THR A 159 14.57 -8.78 -7.89
N GLY A 160 13.99 -8.87 -6.68
CA GLY A 160 12.97 -9.85 -6.35
C GLY A 160 13.51 -11.26 -6.07
N ASP A 161 14.82 -11.45 -6.07
CA ASP A 161 15.45 -12.74 -5.87
C ASP A 161 15.28 -13.23 -4.42
N CYS A 162 14.91 -14.49 -4.25
CA CYS A 162 14.91 -15.17 -2.97
C CYS A 162 16.35 -15.50 -2.56
N VAL A 163 16.89 -14.81 -1.57
CA VAL A 163 18.28 -15.00 -1.10
C VAL A 163 18.40 -15.99 0.04
N GLN A 164 17.32 -16.23 0.78
CA GLN A 164 17.32 -17.21 1.88
C GLN A 164 15.93 -17.83 2.07
N ARG A 165 15.89 -19.14 2.34
CA ARG A 165 14.69 -19.89 2.74
C ARG A 165 15.03 -20.64 4.02
N ASN A 166 14.25 -20.41 5.07
CA ASN A 166 14.39 -21.07 6.36
C ASN A 166 13.12 -21.84 6.67
N GLU A 167 13.24 -23.14 6.88
CA GLU A 167 12.13 -23.98 7.33
C GLU A 167 12.08 -23.95 8.85
N ILE A 168 10.96 -23.47 9.40
CA ILE A 168 10.79 -23.26 10.84
C ILE A 168 9.87 -24.31 11.48
N GLY A 169 9.22 -25.17 10.68
CA GLY A 169 8.42 -26.30 11.15
C GLY A 169 7.10 -25.91 11.86
N THR A 170 6.71 -24.64 11.74
CA THR A 170 5.47 -24.09 12.27
C THR A 170 5.17 -22.75 11.58
N VAL A 171 3.96 -22.23 11.72
CA VAL A 171 3.56 -20.96 11.11
C VAL A 171 3.96 -19.81 12.01
N SER A 172 4.77 -18.88 11.48
CA SER A 172 5.06 -17.62 12.17
C SER A 172 4.01 -16.55 11.83
N HIS A 173 3.48 -15.89 12.86
CA HIS A 173 2.46 -14.85 12.68
C HIS A 173 3.00 -13.43 12.67
N ARG A 174 4.24 -13.23 13.14
CA ARG A 174 4.87 -11.90 13.25
C ARG A 174 6.28 -11.94 12.69
N LEU A 175 6.59 -10.97 11.85
CA LEU A 175 7.94 -10.71 11.37
C LEU A 175 8.34 -9.28 11.71
N SER A 176 9.59 -9.11 12.09
CA SER A 176 10.26 -7.83 12.19
C SER A 176 11.77 -8.04 12.03
N PHE A 177 12.48 -7.09 11.46
CA PHE A 177 13.94 -7.12 11.47
C PHE A 177 14.46 -6.61 12.81
N GLU A 178 15.59 -7.15 13.26
CA GLU A 178 16.38 -6.51 14.31
C GLU A 178 16.93 -5.18 13.81
N VAL A 179 17.17 -4.21 14.69
CA VAL A 179 17.69 -2.87 14.36
C VAL A 179 19.00 -2.92 13.56
N SER A 180 19.80 -3.98 13.73
CA SER A 180 21.07 -4.19 13.03
C SER A 180 20.91 -4.79 11.63
N ASP A 181 19.70 -5.21 11.24
CA ASP A 181 19.41 -6.02 10.06
C ASP A 181 20.26 -7.30 9.94
N THR A 182 20.75 -7.84 11.07
CA THR A 182 21.47 -9.12 11.09
C THR A 182 20.56 -10.32 11.34
N HIS A 183 19.37 -10.08 11.88
CA HIS A 183 18.39 -11.11 12.23
C HIS A 183 16.98 -10.69 11.85
N VAL A 184 16.18 -11.67 11.44
CA VAL A 184 14.73 -11.57 11.44
C VAL A 184 14.19 -12.14 12.74
N ILE A 185 13.43 -11.34 13.47
CA ILE A 185 12.72 -11.72 14.68
C ILE A 185 11.32 -12.21 14.30
N THR A 186 11.02 -13.40 14.80
CA THR A 186 9.71 -14.06 14.67
C THR A 186 9.11 -14.25 16.07
N ASP A 187 7.83 -14.64 16.13
CA ASP A 187 7.17 -15.07 17.38
C ASP A 187 7.73 -16.37 17.98
N ILE A 188 8.52 -17.12 17.22
CA ILE A 188 9.13 -18.38 17.66
C ILE A 188 10.64 -18.27 17.93
N GLY A 189 11.30 -17.19 17.50
CA GLY A 189 12.75 -17.03 17.67
C GLY A 189 13.38 -16.07 16.65
N SER A 190 14.71 -16.00 16.63
CA SER A 190 15.46 -15.20 15.67
C SER A 190 16.11 -16.07 14.58
N ILE A 191 16.04 -15.60 13.34
CA ILE A 191 16.67 -16.20 12.17
C ILE A 191 17.81 -15.29 11.74
N ALA A 192 19.04 -15.81 11.70
CA ALA A 192 20.19 -15.05 11.23
C ALA A 192 20.12 -14.84 9.71
N ILE A 193 20.50 -13.64 9.29
CA ILE A 193 20.63 -13.27 7.87
C ILE A 193 22.05 -13.59 7.46
N SER A 194 22.21 -14.64 6.65
CA SER A 194 23.52 -15.07 6.18
C SER A 194 23.84 -14.43 4.82
N ASN A 195 24.97 -13.73 4.72
CA ASN A 195 25.50 -13.24 3.44
C ASN A 195 26.16 -14.36 2.59
N SER A 196 25.92 -15.63 2.93
CA SER A 196 26.61 -16.80 2.39
C SER A 196 25.60 -17.89 2.06
N ALA A 197 25.62 -18.36 0.81
CA ALA A 197 24.62 -19.26 0.22
C ALA A 197 24.62 -20.72 0.76
N LEU A 198 25.40 -21.04 1.80
CA LEU A 198 25.48 -22.39 2.34
C LEU A 198 25.77 -22.33 3.85
N GLU A 199 24.74 -22.20 4.67
CA GLU A 199 24.75 -22.70 6.06
C GLU A 199 23.32 -22.70 6.61
N VAL A 200 22.83 -23.89 6.99
CA VAL A 200 21.60 -24.01 7.79
C VAL A 200 21.97 -23.63 9.22
N THR A 201 21.65 -22.41 9.63
CA THR A 201 21.99 -21.90 10.96
C THR A 201 20.92 -22.32 11.99
N PRO A 202 21.32 -22.75 13.20
CA PRO A 202 20.39 -23.19 14.23
C PRO A 202 19.55 -22.03 14.80
N ILE A 203 18.27 -22.30 15.03
CA ILE A 203 17.31 -21.39 15.65
C ILE A 203 17.70 -21.15 17.11
N VAL A 204 17.92 -19.89 17.49
CA VAL A 204 18.12 -19.52 18.90
C VAL A 204 16.78 -19.09 19.50
N LEU A 205 16.23 -19.93 20.39
CA LEU A 205 14.99 -19.68 21.13
C LEU A 205 15.26 -18.65 22.24
N ARG A 206 14.50 -17.54 22.29
CA ARG A 206 14.48 -16.61 23.43
C ARG A 206 13.06 -16.39 23.94
N THR A 207 12.96 -16.15 25.25
CA THR A 207 11.70 -15.94 25.98
C THR A 207 11.03 -14.61 25.64
N PRO A 208 9.69 -14.49 25.72
CA PRO A 208 8.97 -13.31 25.28
C PRO A 208 9.23 -12.11 26.19
N HIS A 209 9.66 -10.97 25.62
CA HIS A 209 9.68 -9.70 26.32
C HIS A 209 8.33 -8.98 26.18
N GLN A 210 7.78 -8.53 27.30
CA GLN A 210 6.58 -7.68 27.36
C GLN A 210 6.88 -6.32 26.74
N TYR A 211 6.21 -6.01 25.62
CA TYR A 211 6.20 -4.67 25.04
C TYR A 211 5.21 -3.78 25.79
N SER A 212 5.69 -2.67 26.36
CA SER A 212 4.83 -1.60 26.86
C SER A 212 4.36 -0.73 25.69
N VAL A 213 3.05 -0.49 25.62
CA VAL A 213 2.42 0.31 24.58
C VAL A 213 2.66 1.79 24.90
N ALA A 214 3.68 2.40 24.29
CA ALA A 214 3.84 3.84 24.31
C ALA A 214 2.72 4.50 23.49
N LYS A 215 2.09 5.55 24.03
CA LYS A 215 1.17 6.44 23.32
C LYS A 215 1.89 7.01 22.08
N ARG A 216 1.46 6.59 20.88
CA ARG A 216 1.93 7.19 19.61
C ARG A 216 0.96 8.28 19.17
N ASN A 217 1.47 9.49 18.96
CA ASN A 217 0.79 10.52 18.18
C ASN A 217 0.94 10.15 16.70
N GLY A 218 -0.15 9.76 16.05
CA GLY A 218 -0.14 9.34 14.65
C GLY A 218 -1.52 8.93 14.14
N VAL A 219 -1.59 8.71 12.82
CA VAL A 219 -2.76 8.11 12.16
C VAL A 219 -2.72 6.59 12.37
N GLY A 220 -3.86 5.96 12.61
CA GLY A 220 -4.01 4.55 13.00
C GLY A 220 -5.33 3.95 12.50
N ILE A 221 -5.59 2.69 12.82
CA ILE A 221 -6.90 2.05 12.59
C ILE A 221 -7.49 1.66 13.94
N SER A 222 -8.79 1.89 14.11
CA SER A 222 -9.52 1.53 15.33
C SER A 222 -9.55 0.02 15.57
N THR A 223 -9.73 -0.39 16.82
CA THR A 223 -9.74 -1.81 17.22
C THR A 223 -10.86 -2.62 16.54
N ASP A 224 -11.98 -1.98 16.22
CA ASP A 224 -13.11 -2.56 15.47
C ASP A 224 -12.86 -2.60 13.95
N ARG A 225 -11.73 -2.07 13.49
CA ARG A 225 -11.30 -1.92 12.08
C ARG A 225 -12.31 -1.20 11.19
N CYS A 226 -13.22 -0.43 11.78
CA CYS A 226 -14.23 0.32 11.04
C CYS A 226 -13.81 1.77 10.79
N TRP A 227 -12.76 2.25 11.46
CA TRP A 227 -12.32 3.63 11.37
C TRP A 227 -10.82 3.76 11.18
N ILE A 228 -10.44 4.75 10.38
CA ILE A 228 -9.12 5.36 10.50
C ILE A 228 -9.20 6.35 11.66
N THR A 229 -8.20 6.31 12.52
CA THR A 229 -8.07 7.22 13.67
C THR A 229 -6.87 8.13 13.50
N SER A 230 -6.93 9.35 14.01
CA SER A 230 -5.79 10.26 14.13
C SER A 230 -5.82 10.85 15.54
N HIS A 231 -4.71 10.78 16.27
CA HIS A 231 -4.65 11.23 17.67
C HIS A 231 -5.73 10.58 18.58
N ASN A 232 -6.08 9.30 18.30
CA ASN A 232 -7.20 8.56 18.90
C ASN A 232 -8.63 9.05 18.57
N GLU A 233 -8.79 10.01 17.66
CA GLU A 233 -10.10 10.44 17.16
C GLU A 233 -10.46 9.72 15.86
N LYS A 234 -11.73 9.37 15.71
CA LYS A 234 -12.27 8.70 14.51
C LYS A 234 -12.42 9.72 13.38
N ILE A 235 -11.66 9.54 12.30
CA ILE A 235 -11.61 10.53 11.20
C ILE A 235 -12.29 10.04 9.92
N LEU A 236 -12.24 8.73 9.62
CA LEU A 236 -12.84 8.19 8.39
C LEU A 236 -13.49 6.83 8.66
N TRP A 237 -14.78 6.71 8.33
CA TRP A 237 -15.52 5.44 8.40
C TRP A 237 -15.22 4.58 7.16
N LEU A 238 -14.85 3.32 7.36
CA LEU A 238 -14.55 2.37 6.29
C LEU A 238 -15.81 1.56 5.93
N LEU A 239 -16.24 1.63 4.67
CA LEU A 239 -17.32 0.78 4.15
C LEU A 239 -16.94 -0.70 4.28
N VAL A 240 -17.93 -1.59 4.36
CA VAL A 240 -17.74 -3.03 4.60
C VAL A 240 -16.74 -3.67 3.63
N GLU A 241 -16.73 -3.23 2.38
CA GLU A 241 -15.83 -3.69 1.32
C GLU A 241 -14.37 -3.25 1.49
N PHE A 242 -14.12 -2.22 2.31
CA PHE A 242 -12.79 -1.66 2.63
C PHE A 242 -12.34 -2.00 4.06
N ARG A 243 -13.06 -2.89 4.75
CA ARG A 243 -12.68 -3.30 6.10
C ARG A 243 -11.29 -3.96 6.07
N PRO A 244 -10.31 -3.40 6.81
CA PRO A 244 -8.93 -3.88 6.79
C PRO A 244 -8.82 -5.30 7.31
N SER A 245 -8.15 -6.15 6.55
CA SER A 245 -7.54 -7.36 7.11
C SER A 245 -6.27 -7.00 7.89
N CYS A 246 -5.55 -5.98 7.43
CA CYS A 246 -4.28 -5.50 7.97
C CYS A 246 -4.01 -4.03 7.56
N SER A 247 -3.08 -3.36 8.25
CA SER A 247 -2.68 -1.99 7.95
C SER A 247 -1.27 -1.66 8.41
N ALA A 248 -0.63 -0.69 7.75
CA ALA A 248 0.66 -0.11 8.13
C ALA A 248 0.61 1.43 8.00
N ILE A 249 1.43 2.14 8.79
CA ILE A 249 1.50 3.61 8.76
C ILE A 249 2.97 4.04 8.67
N VAL A 250 3.26 5.03 7.83
CA VAL A 250 4.54 5.74 7.81
C VAL A 250 4.31 7.24 7.65
N GLY A 251 4.80 8.05 8.60
CA GLY A 251 4.51 9.48 8.63
C GLY A 251 3.01 9.78 8.61
N SER A 252 2.52 10.44 7.56
CA SER A 252 1.11 10.70 7.31
C SER A 252 0.43 9.71 6.35
N LYS A 253 1.16 8.72 5.82
CA LYS A 253 0.64 7.74 4.86
C LYS A 253 0.13 6.50 5.57
N VAL A 254 -0.99 5.96 5.11
CA VAL A 254 -1.58 4.72 5.63
C VAL A 254 -1.74 3.72 4.49
N ALA A 255 -1.23 2.50 4.68
CA ALA A 255 -1.50 1.36 3.81
C ALA A 255 -2.53 0.44 4.46
N ILE A 256 -3.51 -0.01 3.69
CA ILE A 256 -4.61 -0.87 4.13
C ILE A 256 -4.71 -2.06 3.20
N GLY A 257 -4.56 -3.28 3.71
CA GLY A 257 -4.87 -4.50 2.98
C GLY A 257 -6.32 -4.90 3.19
N CYS A 258 -7.01 -5.31 2.13
CA CYS A 258 -8.41 -5.72 2.15
C CYS A 258 -8.58 -7.23 1.87
N ASN A 259 -9.68 -7.80 2.36
CA ASN A 259 -10.07 -9.18 2.06
C ASN A 259 -10.34 -9.43 0.57
N SER A 260 -10.59 -8.37 -0.20
CA SER A 260 -10.79 -8.42 -1.66
C SER A 260 -9.50 -8.57 -2.46
N GLY A 261 -8.32 -8.62 -1.81
CA GLY A 261 -7.04 -8.66 -2.51
C GLY A 261 -6.53 -7.28 -2.95
N ARG A 262 -7.18 -6.21 -2.49
CA ARG A 262 -6.79 -4.83 -2.77
C ARG A 262 -5.89 -4.30 -1.66
N VAL A 263 -4.91 -3.47 -2.03
CA VAL A 263 -4.20 -2.61 -1.08
C VAL A 263 -4.56 -1.16 -1.38
N ILE A 264 -4.85 -0.39 -0.35
CA ILE A 264 -5.21 1.04 -0.45
C ILE A 264 -4.14 1.83 0.27
N LEU A 265 -3.54 2.80 -0.42
CA LEU A 265 -2.73 3.84 0.22
C LEU A 265 -3.59 5.09 0.40
N LEU A 266 -3.38 5.79 1.51
CA LEU A 266 -4.02 7.05 1.90
C LEU A 266 -2.96 8.04 2.36
#